data_AF-A0A7C4PBA6-F1
#
_entry.id   AF-A0A7C4PBA6-F1
#
_cell.length_a   1.000
_cell.length_b   1.000
_cell.length_c   1.000
_cell.angle_alpha   90.00
_cell.angle_beta   90.00
_cell.angle_gamma   90.00
#
_symmetry.space_group_name_H-M   'P 1'
#
loop_
_entity.id
_entity.type
_entity.pdbx_description
1 polymer ?
#
loop_
_entity_poly.entity_id
_entity_poly.type
_entity_poly.pdbx_seq_one_letter_code
_entity_poly.pdbx_strand_id
1 'polypeptide(L)'
;MSEIIPAEQAHVELGRQTWKMKTLTLGALLGAVVGVVGALMLVQNAERKNAREVKISSGEAFRLAVLIFGLLRQIATLHEE
;
A
#
# COMPACT_ATOMS: atom_id res chain seq x y z
N MET A 1 26.13 -34.98 14.72
CA MET A 1 24.68 -35.06 14.98
C MET A 1 24.00 -34.14 13.98
N SER A 2 23.54 -34.66 12.83
CA SER A 2 22.81 -33.87 11.82
C SER A 2 21.31 -33.98 12.09
N GLU A 3 20.68 -32.89 12.46
CA GLU A 3 19.24 -32.82 12.67
C GLU A 3 18.54 -32.97 11.31
N ILE A 4 17.85 -34.09 11.11
CA ILE A 4 17.10 -34.39 9.90
C ILE A 4 15.80 -33.58 10.00
N ILE A 5 15.68 -32.52 9.19
CA ILE A 5 14.42 -31.77 9.07
C ILE A 5 13.36 -32.70 8.46
N PRO A 6 12.22 -32.93 9.15
CA PRO A 6 11.18 -33.84 8.67
C PRO A 6 10.54 -33.30 7.37
N ALA A 7 10.47 -34.15 6.35
CA ALA A 7 9.96 -33.84 5.00
C ALA A 7 8.51 -33.31 4.98
N GLU A 8 7.78 -33.48 6.08
CA GLU A 8 6.41 -32.98 6.28
C GLU A 8 6.32 -31.45 6.28
N GLN A 9 7.39 -30.74 6.66
CA GLN A 9 7.40 -29.27 6.73
C GLN A 9 7.59 -28.60 5.36
N ALA A 10 8.13 -29.30 4.37
CA ALA A 10 8.41 -28.73 3.04
C ALA A 10 7.14 -28.41 2.23
N HIS A 11 6.04 -29.16 2.45
CA HIS A 11 4.78 -28.96 1.73
C HIS A 11 3.97 -27.75 2.24
N VAL A 12 4.14 -27.37 3.51
CA VAL A 12 3.41 -26.24 4.14
C VAL A 12 4.05 -24.89 3.80
N GLU A 13 5.37 -24.86 3.58
CA GLU A 13 6.13 -23.65 3.24
C GLU A 13 5.71 -23.06 1.88
N LEU A 14 5.55 -23.92 0.85
CA LEU A 14 5.20 -23.52 -0.52
C LEU A 14 3.80 -22.89 -0.59
N GLY A 15 2.80 -23.50 0.06
CA GLY A 15 1.43 -22.97 0.09
C GLY A 15 1.32 -21.67 0.90
N ARG A 16 2.11 -21.53 1.99
CA ARG A 16 2.13 -20.33 2.84
C ARG A 16 2.75 -19.13 2.12
N GLN A 17 3.79 -19.35 1.32
CA GLN A 17 4.43 -18.28 0.58
C GLN A 17 3.48 -17.68 -0.47
N THR A 18 2.65 -18.50 -1.12
CA THR A 18 1.78 -18.06 -2.22
C THR A 18 0.72 -17.06 -1.78
N TRP A 19 -0.01 -17.30 -0.67
CA TRP A 19 -1.06 -16.37 -0.26
C TRP A 19 -0.49 -15.04 0.24
N LYS A 20 0.65 -15.07 0.94
CA LYS A 20 1.34 -13.85 1.40
C LYS A 20 1.83 -13.02 0.22
N MET A 21 2.52 -13.64 -0.74
CA MET A 21 2.97 -12.98 -1.98
C MET A 21 1.78 -12.41 -2.76
N LYS A 22 0.72 -13.22 -2.95
CA LYS A 22 -0.49 -12.79 -3.67
C LYS A 22 -1.14 -11.57 -3.04
N THR A 23 -1.30 -11.55 -1.72
CA THR A 23 -1.88 -10.40 -1.00
C THR A 23 -1.00 -9.16 -1.13
N LEU A 24 0.32 -9.30 -0.98
CA LEU A 24 1.26 -8.18 -1.12
C LEU A 24 1.24 -7.60 -2.55
N THR A 25 1.29 -8.46 -3.57
CA THR A 25 1.25 -8.02 -4.97
C THR A 25 -0.08 -7.36 -5.31
N LEU A 26 -1.21 -7.93 -4.85
CA LEU A 26 -2.52 -7.34 -5.08
C LEU A 26 -2.65 -5.97 -4.40
N GLY A 27 -2.24 -5.87 -3.14
CA GLY A 27 -2.25 -4.61 -2.38
C GLY A 27 -1.37 -3.53 -3.02
N ALA A 28 -0.18 -3.90 -3.49
CA ALA A 28 0.72 -2.98 -4.18
C ALA A 28 0.11 -2.47 -5.50
N LEU A 29 -0.49 -3.35 -6.30
CA LEU A 29 -1.16 -2.96 -7.55
C LEU A 29 -2.34 -2.02 -7.28
N LEU A 30 -3.19 -2.34 -6.29
CA LEU A 30 -4.32 -1.48 -5.91
C LEU A 30 -3.83 -0.12 -5.41
N GLY A 31 -2.82 -0.09 -4.55
CA GLY A 31 -2.22 1.16 -4.06
C GLY A 31 -1.66 2.02 -5.18
N ALA A 32 -0.98 1.40 -6.16
CA ALA A 32 -0.47 2.11 -7.33
C ALA A 32 -1.60 2.71 -8.18
N VAL A 33 -2.68 1.95 -8.44
CA VAL A 33 -3.86 2.46 -9.17
C VAL A 33 -4.49 3.64 -8.44
N VAL A 34 -4.70 3.52 -7.12
CA VAL A 34 -5.26 4.61 -6.30
C VAL A 34 -4.36 5.85 -6.34
N GLY A 35 -3.03 5.67 -6.27
CA GLY A 35 -2.07 6.76 -6.40
C GLY A 35 -2.16 7.49 -7.74
N VAL A 36 -2.25 6.74 -8.85
CA VAL A 36 -2.43 7.32 -10.20
C VAL A 36 -3.74 8.08 -10.31
N VAL A 37 -4.85 7.51 -9.83
CA VAL A 37 -6.16 8.20 -9.85
C VAL A 37 -6.11 9.49 -9.02
N GLY A 38 -5.50 9.46 -7.84
CA GLY A 38 -5.32 10.64 -7.00
C GLY A 38 -4.52 11.75 -7.69
N ALA A 39 -3.44 11.38 -8.40
CA ALA A 39 -2.66 12.32 -9.19
C ALA A 39 -3.47 12.93 -10.35
N LEU A 40 -4.28 12.11 -11.04
CA LEU A 40 -5.17 12.60 -12.11
C LEU A 40 -6.24 13.55 -11.56
N MET A 41 -6.83 13.26 -10.40
CA MET A 41 -7.78 14.15 -9.74
C MET A 41 -7.13 15.49 -9.35
N LEU A 42 -5.87 15.46 -8.91
CA LEU A 42 -5.12 16.67 -8.58
C LEU A 42 -4.91 17.56 -9.82
N VAL A 43 -4.55 16.96 -10.95
CA VAL A 43 -4.42 17.67 -12.24
C VAL A 43 -5.76 18.25 -12.67
N GLN A 44 -6.83 17.45 -12.67
CA GLN A 44 -8.17 17.92 -13.03
C GLN A 44 -8.65 19.06 -12.13
N ASN A 45 -8.34 19.02 -10.84
CA ASN A 45 -8.68 20.10 -9.91
C ASN A 45 -7.89 21.39 -10.22
N ALA A 46 -6.63 21.29 -10.64
CA ALA A 46 -5.84 22.44 -11.08
C ALA A 46 -6.42 23.05 -12.38
N GLU A 47 -6.76 22.21 -13.36
CA GLU A 47 -7.38 22.63 -14.63
C GLU A 47 -8.72 23.34 -14.40
N ARG A 48 -9.60 22.77 -13.56
CA ARG A 48 -10.90 23.37 -13.21
C ARG A 48 -10.77 24.75 -12.55
N LYS A 49 -9.65 25.02 -11.91
CA LYS A 49 -9.36 26.31 -11.27
C LYS A 49 -8.59 27.28 -12.19
N ASN A 50 -8.40 26.94 -13.47
CA ASN A 50 -7.55 27.68 -14.41
C ASN A 50 -6.12 27.90 -13.87
N ALA A 51 -5.63 26.99 -13.04
CA ALA A 51 -4.28 27.08 -12.49
C ALA A 51 -3.26 26.64 -13.55
N ARG A 52 -2.19 27.43 -13.73
CA ARG A 52 -1.09 27.11 -14.66
C ARG A 52 -0.21 25.95 -14.20
N GLU A 53 -0.21 25.66 -12.90
CA GLU A 53 0.65 24.64 -12.31
C GLU A 53 -0.04 24.00 -11.09
N VAL A 54 0.28 22.73 -10.84
CA VAL A 54 -0.13 22.03 -9.62
C VAL A 54 0.72 22.57 -8.47
N LYS A 55 0.11 23.39 -7.60
CA LYS A 55 0.74 23.88 -6.38
C LYS A 55 0.38 22.97 -5.22
N ILE A 56 1.35 22.18 -4.77
CA ILE A 56 1.34 21.53 -3.46
C ILE A 56 2.46 22.16 -2.65
N SER A 57 2.12 22.75 -1.51
CA SER A 57 3.11 23.18 -0.52
C SER A 57 3.66 21.98 0.24
N SER A 58 4.88 22.10 0.77
CA SER A 58 5.48 21.06 1.62
C SER A 58 4.61 20.72 2.84
N GLY A 59 3.89 21.72 3.39
CA GLY A 59 2.96 21.52 4.50
C GLY A 59 1.72 20.70 4.13
N GLU A 60 1.16 20.94 2.94
CA GLU A 60 0.05 20.14 2.41
C GLU A 60 0.48 18.70 2.12
N ALA A 61 1.66 18.52 1.51
CA ALA A 61 2.23 17.20 1.27
C ALA A 61 2.44 16.42 2.58
N PHE A 62 2.99 17.08 3.60
CA PHE A 62 3.18 16.46 4.92
C PHE A 62 1.85 16.08 5.58
N ARG A 63 0.85 16.97 5.55
CA ARG A 63 -0.48 16.67 6.10
C ARG A 63 -1.12 15.47 5.40
N LEU A 64 -0.97 15.40 4.08
CA LEU A 64 -1.49 14.30 3.28
C LEU A 64 -0.77 12.98 3.61
N ALA A 65 0.56 13.01 3.80
CA ALA A 65 1.33 11.85 4.25
C ALA A 65 0.89 11.36 5.64
N VAL A 66 0.64 12.27 6.59
CA VAL A 66 0.12 11.93 7.92
C VAL A 66 -1.26 11.28 7.84
N LEU A 67 -2.14 11.75 6.93
CA LEU A 67 -3.45 11.14 6.72
C LEU A 67 -3.32 9.71 6.15
N ILE A 68 -2.46 9.50 5.15
CA ILE A 68 -2.18 8.17 4.60
C ILE A 68 -1.61 7.26 5.69
N PHE A 69 -0.67 7.76 6.49
CA PHE A 69 -0.09 7.00 7.60
C PHE A 69 -1.13 6.63 8.66
N GLY A 70 -2.05 7.55 9.00
CA GLY A 70 -3.18 7.28 9.89
C GLY A 70 -4.07 6.14 9.37
N LEU A 71 -4.35 6.11 8.07
CA LEU A 71 -5.08 5.01 7.44
C LEU A 71 -4.30 3.69 7.52
N LEU A 72 -3.02 3.70 7.16
CA LEU A 72 -2.17 2.50 7.24
C LEU A 72 -2.09 1.95 8.67
N ARG A 73 -1.99 2.83 9.67
CA ARG A 73 -2.06 2.47 11.08
C ARG A 73 -3.38 1.77 11.40
N GLN A 74 -4.52 2.35 11.00
CA GLN A 74 -5.84 1.75 11.25
C GLN A 74 -5.95 0.36 10.65
N ILE A 75 -5.42 0.16 9.44
CA ILE A 75 -5.38 -1.15 8.79
C ILE A 75 -4.47 -2.12 9.56
N ALA A 76 -3.34 -1.66 10.08
CA ALA A 76 -2.41 -2.50 10.85
C ALA A 76 -2.96 -2.94 12.21
N THR A 77 -3.78 -2.09 12.85
CA THR A 77 -4.49 -2.41 14.11
C THR A 77 -5.85 -3.07 13.87
N LEU A 78 -6.27 -3.18 12.61
CA LEU A 78 -7.48 -3.91 12.25
C LEU A 78 -7.18 -5.38 12.51
N HIS A 79 -8.03 -6.05 13.30
CA HIS A 79 -7.88 -7.44 13.77
C HIS A 79 -7.08 -7.66 15.09
N GLU A 80 -6.81 -6.61 15.88
CA GLU A 80 -6.32 -6.76 17.28
C GLU A 80 -7.42 -7.19 18.29
N GLU A 81 -8.54 -7.76 17.83
CA GLU A 81 -9.64 -8.30 18.66
C GLU A 81 -9.86 -9.80 18.36
#